data_AF-A0A382NXA6-F1
#
_entry.id   AF-A0A382NXA6-F1
#
_cell.length_a   1.000
_cell.length_b   1.000
_cell.length_c   1.000
_cell.angle_alpha   90.00
_cell.angle_beta   90.00
_cell.angle_gamma   90.00
#
_symmetry.space_group_name_H-M   'P 1'
#
loop_
_entity.id
_entity.type
_entity.pdbx_description
1 polymer ?
#
loop_
_entity_poly.entity_id
_entity_poly.type
_entity_poly.pdbx_seq_one_letter_code
_entity_poly.pdbx_strand_id
1 'polypeptide(L)'
;MNSKIEVYRFEEPDSDEWDEFVDRSCNGTMFHTRRFLNYHPQDRFHDHSLYFQKKEKRHAIFPAASVKAKNGDILHSHPGATIGSFITKTSSSLKESFDLVTSLVKYAQDKKFSGIKITLPPNCYSEPKSNYMEFALLKIGFTYLKREVSSMMVLPGTIEETMNGFKPSHRQAV
;
A
#
# COMPACT_ATOMS: atom_id res chain seq x y z
N MET A 1 13.42 15.71 17.64
CA MET A 1 12.09 15.41 18.20
C MET A 1 11.49 14.21 17.47
N ASN A 2 11.45 13.03 18.11
CA ASN A 2 10.73 11.87 17.59
C ASN A 2 9.23 12.09 17.80
N SER A 3 8.50 12.46 16.75
CA SER A 3 7.04 12.52 16.82
C SER A 3 6.50 11.09 16.79
N LYS A 4 5.86 10.67 17.88
CA LYS A 4 5.17 9.38 18.01
C LYS A 4 4.09 9.28 16.92
N ILE A 5 4.03 8.12 16.24
CA ILE A 5 2.93 7.78 15.33
C ILE A 5 1.95 6.90 16.08
N GLU A 6 0.69 7.28 16.07
CA GLU A 6 -0.41 6.57 16.72
C GLU A 6 -1.21 5.80 15.65
N VAL A 7 -1.65 4.59 15.99
CA VAL A 7 -2.26 3.65 15.05
C VAL A 7 -3.67 3.32 15.49
N TYR A 8 -4.64 3.50 14.60
CA TYR A 8 -6.06 3.32 14.86
C TYR A 8 -6.70 2.41 13.82
N ARG A 9 -7.80 1.75 14.19
CA ARG A 9 -8.60 0.95 13.27
C ARG A 9 -9.37 1.88 12.34
N PHE A 10 -9.49 1.47 11.08
CA PHE A 10 -10.55 1.98 10.22
C PHE A 10 -11.92 1.47 10.71
N GLU A 11 -12.94 2.31 10.57
CA GLU A 11 -14.34 1.95 10.79
C GLU A 11 -15.17 2.34 9.57
N GLU A 12 -16.18 1.53 9.21
CA GLU A 12 -16.98 1.71 7.99
C GLU A 12 -17.56 3.13 7.77
N PRO A 13 -17.99 3.88 8.80
CA PRO A 13 -18.42 5.27 8.63
C PRO A 13 -17.37 6.21 8.02
N ASP A 14 -16.08 5.87 8.09
CA ASP A 14 -14.97 6.68 7.56
C ASP A 14 -14.67 6.37 6.08
N SER A 15 -15.51 5.61 5.38
CA SER A 15 -15.20 5.11 4.04
C SER A 15 -14.91 6.21 3.01
N ASP A 16 -15.72 7.27 3.00
CA ASP A 16 -15.55 8.38 2.06
C ASP A 16 -14.25 9.14 2.34
N GLU A 17 -13.90 9.30 3.62
CA GLU A 17 -12.68 9.99 4.04
C GLU A 17 -11.42 9.15 3.78
N TRP A 18 -11.52 7.82 3.90
CA TRP A 18 -10.48 6.90 3.47
C TRP A 18 -10.22 7.05 1.97
N ASP A 19 -11.27 7.06 1.16
CA ASP A 19 -11.15 7.18 -0.29
C ASP A 19 -10.62 8.55 -0.71
N GLU A 20 -11.07 9.63 -0.07
CA GLU A 20 -10.52 10.97 -0.27
C GLU A 20 -9.02 11.03 0.11
N PHE A 21 -8.60 10.29 1.15
CA PHE A 21 -7.19 10.16 1.48
C PHE A 21 -6.41 9.44 0.39
N VAL A 22 -6.93 8.32 -0.12
CA VAL A 22 -6.32 7.57 -1.23
C VAL A 22 -6.19 8.46 -2.47
N ASP A 23 -7.25 9.17 -2.84
CA ASP A 23 -7.29 10.02 -4.04
C ASP A 23 -6.30 11.20 -3.96
N ARG A 24 -5.99 11.69 -2.75
CA ARG A 24 -5.00 12.76 -2.50
C ARG A 24 -3.62 12.25 -2.14
N SER A 25 -3.40 10.94 -2.19
CA SER A 25 -2.12 10.35 -1.82
C SER A 25 -1.13 10.35 -2.97
N CYS A 26 0.15 10.21 -2.64
CA CYS A 26 1.22 10.21 -3.62
C CYS A 26 1.49 8.80 -4.20
N ASN A 27 0.87 7.76 -3.63
CA ASN A 27 1.11 6.36 -4.01
C ASN A 27 -0.14 5.46 -3.94
N GLY A 28 -1.31 6.05 -3.71
CA GLY A 28 -2.59 5.37 -3.72
C GLY A 28 -3.07 5.09 -5.13
N THR A 29 -3.91 4.07 -5.24
CA THR A 29 -4.55 3.62 -6.48
C THR A 29 -5.93 3.11 -6.13
N MET A 30 -6.77 2.81 -7.13
CA MET A 30 -8.10 2.26 -6.87
C MET A 30 -8.07 1.02 -5.96
N PHE A 31 -7.01 0.20 -6.01
CA PHE A 31 -6.85 -1.00 -5.19
C PHE A 31 -6.83 -0.73 -3.68
N HIS A 32 -6.58 0.51 -3.28
CA HIS A 32 -6.52 0.93 -1.88
C HIS A 32 -7.85 1.54 -1.38
N THR A 33 -8.82 1.82 -2.27
CA THR A 33 -10.10 2.45 -1.92
C THR A 33 -11.07 1.47 -1.27
N ARG A 34 -11.91 1.93 -0.33
CA ARG A 34 -13.05 1.16 0.21
C ARG A 34 -14.03 0.79 -0.90
N ARG A 35 -14.25 1.67 -1.90
CA ARG A 35 -15.01 1.32 -3.12
C ARG A 35 -14.54 0.01 -3.77
N PHE A 36 -13.22 -0.21 -3.85
CA PHE A 36 -12.66 -1.44 -4.40
C PHE A 36 -12.62 -2.59 -3.39
N LEU A 37 -12.18 -2.32 -2.16
CA LEU A 37 -12.00 -3.36 -1.13
C LEU A 37 -13.33 -3.99 -0.69
N ASN A 38 -14.41 -3.20 -0.67
CA ASN A 38 -15.75 -3.62 -0.28
C ASN A 38 -16.55 -4.24 -1.46
N TYR A 39 -15.98 -4.35 -2.66
CA TYR A 39 -16.65 -5.03 -3.79
C TYR A 39 -16.81 -6.54 -3.55
N HIS A 40 -15.96 -7.13 -2.70
CA HIS A 40 -16.08 -8.54 -2.33
C HIS A 40 -17.28 -8.77 -1.39
N PRO A 41 -17.89 -9.97 -1.40
CA PRO A 41 -18.98 -10.30 -0.48
C PRO A 41 -18.62 -9.99 0.97
N GLN A 42 -19.60 -9.49 1.73
CA GLN A 42 -19.46 -9.31 3.18
C GLN A 42 -18.97 -10.63 3.80
N ASP A 43 -18.09 -10.52 4.79
CA ASP A 43 -17.43 -11.62 5.51
C ASP A 43 -16.37 -12.43 4.74
N ARG A 44 -16.07 -12.11 3.47
CA ARG A 44 -14.95 -12.77 2.76
C ARG A 44 -13.61 -12.50 3.44
N PHE A 45 -13.45 -11.31 4.00
CA PHE A 45 -12.23 -10.87 4.67
C PHE A 45 -12.56 -10.24 6.02
N HIS A 46 -11.78 -10.56 7.04
CA HIS A 46 -11.85 -9.87 8.33
C HIS A 46 -11.02 -8.59 8.24
N ASP A 47 -11.65 -7.48 7.82
CA ASP A 47 -10.95 -6.21 7.66
C ASP A 47 -10.15 -5.86 8.93
N HIS A 48 -8.90 -5.49 8.71
CA HIS A 48 -8.00 -4.99 9.71
C HIS A 48 -7.23 -3.74 9.23
N SER A 49 -7.87 -2.90 8.41
CA SER A 49 -7.31 -1.67 7.84
C SER A 49 -7.02 -0.60 8.90
N LEU A 50 -5.91 0.13 8.74
CA LEU A 50 -5.36 1.00 9.79
C LEU A 50 -5.14 2.44 9.31
N TYR A 51 -5.32 3.37 10.25
CA TYR A 51 -4.90 4.77 10.16
C TYR A 51 -3.62 4.99 10.98
N PHE A 52 -2.73 5.85 10.47
CA PHE A 52 -1.53 6.31 11.16
C PHE A 52 -1.57 7.82 11.32
N GLN A 53 -1.55 8.30 12.56
CA GLN A 53 -1.65 9.72 12.89
C GLN A 53 -0.32 10.23 13.46
N LYS A 54 0.12 11.39 12.97
CA LYS A 54 1.35 12.07 13.42
C LYS A 54 1.01 13.52 13.70
N LYS A 55 1.26 13.98 14.94
CA LYS A 55 0.88 15.34 15.39
C LYS A 55 -0.59 15.66 15.08
N GLU A 56 -1.49 14.75 15.48
CA GLU A 56 -2.95 14.88 15.30
C GLU A 56 -3.43 14.94 13.84
N LYS A 57 -2.56 14.73 12.85
CA LYS A 57 -2.94 14.69 11.43
C LYS A 57 -2.78 13.29 10.87
N ARG A 58 -3.76 12.83 10.06
CA ARG A 58 -3.63 11.58 9.30
C ARG A 58 -2.43 11.66 8.38
N HIS A 59 -1.48 10.77 8.62
CA HIS A 59 -0.18 10.73 7.96
C HIS A 59 -0.11 9.61 6.94
N ALA A 60 -0.64 8.44 7.28
CA ALA A 60 -0.72 7.29 6.39
C ALA A 60 -1.97 6.45 6.65
N ILE A 61 -2.32 5.61 5.69
CA ILE A 61 -3.28 4.51 5.83
C ILE A 61 -2.62 3.20 5.42
N PHE A 62 -3.16 2.09 5.89
CA PHE A 62 -2.68 0.75 5.57
C PHE A 62 -3.88 -0.20 5.41
N PRO A 63 -4.36 -0.45 4.18
CA PRO A 63 -5.43 -1.40 3.97
C PRO A 63 -4.95 -2.82 4.29
N ALA A 64 -5.65 -3.49 5.20
CA ALA A 64 -5.23 -4.79 5.73
C ALA A 64 -6.43 -5.64 6.16
N ALA A 65 -6.16 -6.93 6.35
CA ALA A 65 -7.09 -7.88 6.96
C ALA A 65 -6.35 -8.79 7.94
N SER A 66 -7.07 -9.30 8.93
CA SER A 66 -6.62 -10.43 9.74
C SER A 66 -6.80 -11.71 8.93
N VAL A 67 -5.76 -12.53 8.85
CA VAL A 67 -5.79 -13.81 8.14
C VAL A 67 -5.25 -14.90 9.05
N LYS A 68 -5.99 -16.00 9.20
CA LYS A 68 -5.55 -17.17 9.95
C LYS A 68 -4.32 -17.80 9.29
N ALA A 69 -3.26 -18.03 10.07
CA ALA A 69 -2.09 -18.79 9.65
C ALA A 69 -1.78 -19.91 10.67
N LYS A 70 -0.80 -20.77 10.35
CA LYS A 70 -0.44 -21.94 11.19
C LYS A 70 -0.07 -21.57 12.63
N ASN A 71 0.54 -20.40 12.83
CA ASN A 71 1.10 -19.97 14.12
C ASN A 71 0.27 -18.84 14.78
N GLY A 72 -0.98 -18.65 14.36
CA GLY A 72 -1.84 -17.54 14.78
C GLY A 72 -2.26 -16.66 13.62
N ASP A 73 -3.02 -15.62 13.93
CA ASP A 73 -3.47 -14.65 12.93
C ASP A 73 -2.32 -13.74 12.52
N ILE A 74 -2.23 -13.44 11.22
CA ILE A 74 -1.29 -12.46 10.67
C ILE A 74 -2.02 -11.21 10.22
N LEU A 75 -1.33 -10.07 10.31
CA LEU A 75 -1.78 -8.84 9.69
C LEU A 75 -1.32 -8.85 8.22
N HIS A 76 -2.26 -8.98 7.30
CA HIS A 76 -2.00 -9.10 5.87
C HIS A 76 -2.47 -7.86 5.13
N SER A 77 -1.69 -7.29 4.21
CA SER A 77 -2.21 -6.29 3.26
C SER A 77 -3.50 -6.80 2.64
N HIS A 78 -4.53 -5.95 2.52
CA HIS A 78 -5.89 -6.42 2.34
C HIS A 78 -6.00 -7.47 1.19
N PRO A 79 -6.34 -8.75 1.48
CA PRO A 79 -6.26 -9.81 0.47
C PRO A 79 -7.30 -9.68 -0.66
N GLY A 80 -8.27 -8.78 -0.49
CA GLY A 80 -9.17 -8.34 -1.57
C GLY A 80 -8.49 -7.51 -2.66
N ALA A 81 -7.25 -7.06 -2.45
CA ALA A 81 -6.44 -6.34 -3.41
C ALA A 81 -5.19 -7.13 -3.83
N THR A 82 -4.80 -6.97 -5.09
CA THR A 82 -3.58 -7.60 -5.64
C THR A 82 -2.31 -7.00 -5.04
N ILE A 83 -2.38 -5.75 -4.60
CA ILE A 83 -1.30 -4.97 -3.98
C ILE A 83 -1.84 -4.21 -2.78
N GLY A 84 -0.95 -3.85 -1.85
CA GLY A 84 -1.29 -3.02 -0.70
C GLY A 84 -0.09 -2.82 0.23
N SER A 85 0.19 -1.56 0.56
CA SER A 85 1.19 -1.15 1.54
C SER A 85 0.72 0.14 2.23
N PHE A 86 1.62 0.85 2.90
CA PHE A 86 1.36 2.19 3.38
C PHE A 86 1.03 3.13 2.24
N ILE A 87 -0.04 3.90 2.40
CA ILE A 87 -0.42 4.99 1.51
C ILE A 87 -0.23 6.30 2.24
N THR A 88 0.47 7.24 1.62
CA THR A 88 0.92 8.49 2.25
C THR A 88 0.61 9.70 1.37
N LYS A 89 0.29 10.84 1.98
CA LYS A 89 -0.05 12.07 1.22
C LYS A 89 1.11 12.62 0.41
N THR A 90 2.33 12.46 0.89
CA THR A 90 3.56 12.95 0.26
C THR A 90 4.60 11.85 0.31
N SER A 91 5.65 11.98 -0.51
CA SER A 91 6.84 11.11 -0.39
C SER A 91 7.29 11.09 1.06
N SER A 92 7.26 9.90 1.68
CA SER A 92 7.84 9.73 3.00
C SER A 92 9.35 9.96 2.92
N SER A 93 9.91 10.68 3.88
CA SER A 93 11.35 10.65 4.10
C SER A 93 11.79 9.25 4.54
N LEU A 94 13.09 8.96 4.47
CA LEU A 94 13.62 7.69 4.96
C LEU A 94 13.26 7.47 6.43
N LYS A 95 13.42 8.50 7.26
CA LYS A 95 13.05 8.46 8.68
C LYS A 95 11.57 8.13 8.87
N GLU A 96 10.68 8.77 8.11
CA GLU A 96 9.23 8.52 8.20
C GLU A 96 8.88 7.09 7.79
N SER A 97 9.56 6.53 6.80
CA SER A 97 9.39 5.13 6.41
C SER A 97 9.74 4.20 7.57
N PHE A 98 10.85 4.45 8.30
CA PHE A 98 11.19 3.70 9.50
C PHE A 98 10.17 3.90 10.64
N ASP A 99 9.73 5.14 10.87
CA ASP A 99 8.74 5.44 11.91
C ASP A 99 7.42 4.68 11.63
N LEU A 100 6.94 4.68 10.38
CA LEU A 100 5.73 3.97 9.95
C LEU A 100 5.84 2.45 10.15
N VAL A 101 6.91 1.84 9.64
CA VAL A 101 7.11 0.38 9.74
C VAL A 101 7.27 -0.05 11.20
N THR A 102 8.02 0.72 12.01
CA THR A 102 8.18 0.42 13.45
C THR A 102 6.85 0.50 14.19
N SER A 103 6.02 1.51 13.88
CA SER A 103 4.68 1.61 14.46
C SER A 103 3.75 0.48 14.04
N LEU A 104 3.83 0.00 12.79
CA LEU A 104 3.07 -1.18 12.33
C LEU A 104 3.51 -2.46 13.06
N VAL A 105 4.82 -2.68 13.21
CA VAL A 105 5.35 -3.83 13.97
C VAL A 105 4.88 -3.79 15.42
N LYS A 106 4.99 -2.62 16.07
CA LYS A 106 4.53 -2.45 17.44
C LYS A 106 3.03 -2.71 17.57
N TYR A 107 2.22 -2.12 16.69
CA TYR A 107 0.78 -2.36 16.65
C TYR A 107 0.46 -3.84 16.50
N ALA A 108 1.15 -4.54 15.59
CA ALA A 108 0.93 -5.96 15.35
C ALA A 108 1.26 -6.81 16.59
N GLN A 109 2.35 -6.49 17.28
CA GLN A 109 2.75 -7.13 18.54
C GLN A 109 1.72 -6.89 19.65
N ASP A 110 1.29 -5.64 19.84
CA ASP A 110 0.30 -5.26 20.85
C ASP A 110 -1.06 -5.96 20.60
N LYS A 111 -1.41 -6.18 19.33
CA LYS A 111 -2.60 -6.93 18.91
C LYS A 111 -2.38 -8.45 18.79
N LYS A 112 -1.20 -8.95 19.17
CA LYS A 112 -0.82 -10.37 19.18
C LYS A 112 -0.91 -11.06 17.81
N PHE A 113 -0.71 -10.33 16.73
CA PHE A 113 -0.51 -10.95 15.42
C PHE A 113 0.81 -11.73 15.41
N SER A 114 0.80 -12.93 14.85
CA SER A 114 1.98 -13.80 14.77
C SER A 114 2.95 -13.37 13.65
N GLY A 115 2.55 -12.41 12.82
CA GLY A 115 3.37 -11.89 11.73
C GLY A 115 2.65 -10.84 10.90
N ILE A 116 3.40 -10.19 10.01
CA ILE A 116 2.90 -9.22 9.04
C ILE A 116 3.29 -9.68 7.65
N LYS A 117 2.36 -9.64 6.70
CA LYS A 117 2.64 -9.91 5.29
C LYS A 117 2.16 -8.74 4.43
N ILE A 118 3.06 -8.22 3.61
CA ILE A 118 2.82 -7.03 2.79
C ILE A 118 3.03 -7.38 1.32
N THR A 119 2.12 -6.92 0.45
CA THR A 119 2.26 -7.03 -1.00
C THR A 119 2.54 -5.65 -1.58
N LEU A 120 3.81 -5.30 -1.73
CA LEU A 120 4.22 -3.96 -2.16
C LEU A 120 3.67 -3.62 -3.56
N PRO A 121 3.09 -2.42 -3.75
CA PRO A 121 2.79 -1.90 -5.08
C PRO A 121 4.06 -1.76 -5.94
N PRO A 122 3.97 -1.94 -7.27
CA PRO A 122 5.01 -1.52 -8.19
C PRO A 122 5.41 -0.05 -7.97
N ASN A 123 6.71 0.23 -7.98
CA ASN A 123 7.27 1.56 -7.67
C ASN A 123 6.77 2.70 -8.57
N CYS A 124 6.15 2.37 -9.69
CA CYS A 124 5.60 3.33 -10.62
C CYS A 124 4.22 3.86 -10.30
N TYR A 125 3.52 3.25 -9.36
CA TYR A 125 2.28 3.78 -8.82
C TYR A 125 2.55 4.90 -7.81
N SER A 126 3.82 5.18 -7.49
CA SER A 126 4.25 6.20 -6.53
C SER A 126 4.89 7.40 -7.23
N GLU A 127 4.48 8.60 -6.83
CA GLU A 127 5.06 9.87 -7.24
C GLU A 127 5.51 10.69 -6.02
N PRO A 128 6.80 10.98 -5.82
CA PRO A 128 7.96 10.51 -6.57
C PRO A 128 8.24 9.02 -6.31
N LYS A 129 8.93 8.41 -7.27
CA LYS A 129 9.44 7.04 -7.14
C LYS A 129 10.49 7.01 -6.03
N SER A 130 10.27 6.20 -5.00
CA SER A 130 11.18 6.02 -3.88
C SER A 130 11.18 4.58 -3.41
N ASN A 131 12.34 4.09 -2.97
CA ASN A 131 12.53 2.76 -2.39
C ASN A 131 12.66 2.79 -0.85
N TYR A 132 12.38 3.92 -0.21
CA TYR A 132 12.59 4.08 1.23
C TYR A 132 11.70 3.15 2.08
N MET A 133 10.46 2.92 1.66
CA MET A 133 9.56 1.98 2.34
C MET A 133 10.09 0.54 2.25
N GLU A 134 10.49 0.09 1.05
CA GLU A 134 11.09 -1.23 0.85
C GLU A 134 12.35 -1.40 1.70
N PHE A 135 13.21 -0.38 1.71
CA PHE A 135 14.44 -0.39 2.50
C PHE A 135 14.16 -0.44 4.00
N ALA A 136 13.20 0.35 4.51
CA ALA A 136 12.82 0.35 5.92
C ALA A 136 12.27 -1.02 6.36
N LEU A 137 11.39 -1.63 5.55
CA LEU A 137 10.89 -2.99 5.78
C LEU A 137 12.03 -4.00 5.91
N LEU A 138 12.95 -4.00 4.94
CA LEU A 138 14.11 -4.90 4.97
C LEU A 138 15.00 -4.69 6.20
N LYS A 139 15.25 -3.43 6.58
CA LYS A 139 16.12 -3.11 7.73
C LYS A 139 15.48 -3.44 9.08
N ILE A 140 14.15 -3.41 9.18
CA ILE A 140 13.42 -3.78 10.39
C ILE A 140 13.27 -5.31 10.52
N GLY A 141 13.57 -6.08 9.47
CA GLY A 141 13.63 -7.54 9.51
C GLY A 141 12.58 -8.26 8.67
N PHE A 142 11.85 -7.55 7.81
CA PHE A 142 11.00 -8.20 6.82
C PHE A 142 11.86 -8.93 5.79
N THR A 143 11.35 -10.06 5.29
CA THR A 143 12.00 -10.87 4.26
C THR A 143 11.11 -10.98 3.03
N TYR A 144 11.71 -11.22 1.86
CA TYR A 144 10.96 -11.42 0.63
C TYR A 144 10.38 -12.84 0.59
N LEU A 145 9.05 -12.93 0.45
CA LEU A 145 8.37 -14.19 0.13
C LEU A 145 8.36 -14.47 -1.37
N LYS A 146 8.22 -13.40 -2.18
CA LYS A 146 8.26 -13.43 -3.63
C LYS A 146 8.80 -12.10 -4.15
N ARG A 147 9.30 -12.10 -5.38
CA ARG A 147 9.68 -10.89 -6.12
C ARG A 147 9.06 -10.95 -7.50
N GLU A 148 8.32 -9.91 -7.86
CA GLU A 148 7.59 -9.82 -9.12
C GLU A 148 8.22 -8.73 -10.00
N VAL A 149 8.09 -8.88 -11.31
CA VAL A 149 8.57 -7.91 -12.29
C VAL A 149 7.37 -7.21 -12.91
N SER A 150 7.45 -5.89 -13.02
CA SER A 150 6.48 -5.08 -13.74
C SER A 150 7.15 -4.41 -14.93
N SER A 151 6.57 -4.58 -16.11
CA SER A 151 6.95 -3.83 -17.31
C SER A 151 5.98 -2.67 -17.47
N MET A 152 6.50 -1.51 -17.88
CA MET A 152 5.68 -0.34 -18.11
C MET A 152 6.10 0.42 -19.34
N MET A 153 5.10 1.03 -19.95
CA MET A 153 5.26 1.97 -21.04
C MET A 153 4.67 3.30 -20.59
N VAL A 154 5.50 4.35 -20.61
CA VAL A 154 5.00 5.72 -20.48
C VAL A 154 4.29 6.02 -21.79
N LEU A 155 3.02 6.41 -21.72
CA LEU A 155 2.24 6.80 -22.89
C LEU A 155 2.59 8.26 -23.24
N PRO A 156 3.06 8.54 -24.47
CA PRO A 156 3.19 9.89 -24.98
C PRO A 156 1.87 10.65 -25.01
N GLY A 157 1.94 11.97 -25.22
CA GLY A 157 0.75 12.83 -25.24
C GLY A 157 -0.15 12.61 -26.45
N THR A 158 0.34 11.92 -27.50
CA THR A 158 -0.40 11.67 -28.73
C THR A 158 -0.34 10.20 -29.16
N ILE A 159 -1.36 9.79 -29.93
CA ILE A 159 -1.41 8.46 -30.56
C ILE A 159 -0.23 8.30 -31.53
N GLU A 160 0.11 9.32 -32.29
CA GLU A 160 1.19 9.28 -33.27
C GLU A 160 2.55 8.99 -32.62
N GLU A 161 2.89 9.70 -31.54
CA GLU A 161 4.11 9.45 -30.76
C GLU A 161 4.10 8.06 -30.13
N THR A 162 2.94 7.61 -29.63
CA THR A 162 2.75 6.26 -29.10
C THR A 162 3.07 5.21 -30.17
N MET A 163 2.52 5.37 -31.38
CA MET A 163 2.76 4.49 -32.52
C MET A 163 4.24 4.50 -32.94
N ASN A 164 4.90 5.68 -32.88
CA ASN A 164 6.32 5.81 -33.19
C ASN A 164 7.23 5.05 -32.23
N GLY A 165 6.80 4.81 -30.99
CA GLY A 165 7.50 3.97 -30.02
C GLY A 165 7.51 2.47 -30.35
N PHE A 166 6.57 1.98 -31.17
CA PHE A 166 6.52 0.58 -31.57
C PHE A 166 7.44 0.29 -32.76
N LYS A 167 8.09 -0.88 -32.77
CA LYS A 167 8.82 -1.38 -33.94
C LYS A 167 7.87 -1.50 -35.14
N PRO A 168 8.32 -1.24 -36.39
CA PRO A 168 7.48 -1.35 -37.58
C PRO A 168 6.73 -2.69 -37.69
N SER A 169 7.38 -3.80 -37.33
CA SER A 169 6.78 -5.14 -37.32
C SER A 169 5.59 -5.29 -36.37
N HIS A 170 5.52 -4.51 -35.29
CA HIS A 170 4.41 -4.52 -34.34
C HIS A 170 3.28 -3.57 -34.73
N ARG A 171 3.49 -2.67 -35.71
CA ARG A 171 2.46 -1.77 -36.25
C ARG A 171 1.62 -2.41 -37.35
N GLN A 172 2.05 -3.57 -37.84
CA GLN A 172 1.46 -4.26 -39.00
C GLN A 172 0.64 -5.50 -38.62
N ALA A 173 0.63 -5.88 -37.33
CA ALA A 173 -0.19 -6.97 -36.83
C ALA A 173 -1.63 -6.47 -36.64
N VAL A 174 -2.48 -6.74 -37.63
CA VAL A 174 -3.94 -6.61 -37.58
C VAL A 174 -4.54 -7.99 -37.40
#